data_AF-A0A7C6IFF5-F1
#
_entry.id   AF-A0A7C6IFF5-F1
#
_cell.length_a   1.000
_cell.length_b   1.000
_cell.length_c   1.000
_cell.angle_alpha   90.00
_cell.angle_beta   90.00
_cell.angle_gamma   90.00
#
_symmetry.space_group_name_H-M   'P 1'
#
loop_
_entity.id
_entity.type
_entity.pdbx_description
1 polymer ?
#
loop_
_entity_poly.entity_id
_entity_poly.type
_entity_poly.pdbx_seq_one_letter_code
_entity_poly.pdbx_strand_id
1 'polypeptide(L)'
;VMVPSVVSLVWFSIFGGSAISLEQAGESIWGDGTSEGQLFSLLQTFPGGAVSSVIAMILLATFFITSADSASTVMGTMSQSGRLVAARPVTAMWGLGTAAIAVVLLLSGGEDSLSNLQNVTILAASPFVLVIIGLMFSLVKGLSEDPMYLDDREQRRFALRLARERRIAAAAEGRKLKSGAGKRGVGKRGAAVDDSGEYIPRRTRGRG
;
A
#
# COMPACT_ATOMS: atom_id res chain seq x y z
N VAL A 1 2.41 -2.24 7.41
CA VAL A 1 2.44 -0.77 7.27
C VAL A 1 2.08 -0.07 8.57
N MET A 2 0.92 -0.37 9.19
CA MET A 2 0.51 0.33 10.42
C MET A 2 1.51 0.26 11.58
N VAL A 3 2.02 -0.94 11.90
CA VAL A 3 2.98 -1.12 13.01
C VAL A 3 4.23 -0.24 12.86
N PRO A 4 5.02 -0.32 11.77
CA PRO A 4 6.19 0.54 11.63
C PRO A 4 5.84 2.03 11.56
N SER A 5 4.71 2.41 10.95
CA SER A 5 4.30 3.82 10.90
C SER A 5 4.01 4.40 12.29
N VAL A 6 3.31 3.65 13.16
CA VAL A 6 3.04 4.08 14.54
C VAL A 6 4.34 4.24 15.34
N VAL A 7 5.27 3.30 15.20
CA VAL A 7 6.57 3.37 15.86
C VAL A 7 7.34 4.62 15.40
N SER A 8 7.39 4.90 14.10
CA SER A 8 8.03 6.12 13.57
C SER A 8 7.36 7.39 14.09
N LEU A 9 6.02 7.43 14.13
CA LEU A 9 5.28 8.59 14.65
C LEU A 9 5.60 8.84 16.12
N VAL A 10 5.59 7.80 16.96
CA VAL A 10 5.93 7.91 18.38
C VAL A 10 7.38 8.37 18.55
N TRP A 11 8.32 7.79 17.79
CA TRP A 11 9.73 8.17 17.84
C TRP A 11 9.95 9.66 17.50
N PHE A 12 9.44 10.12 16.36
CA PHE A 12 9.57 11.52 15.96
C PHE A 12 8.82 12.48 16.90
N SER A 13 7.66 12.07 17.42
CA SER A 13 6.91 12.88 18.39
C SER A 13 7.67 13.04 19.70
N ILE A 14 8.39 12.02 20.18
CA ILE A 14 9.16 12.09 21.42
C ILE A 14 10.44 12.90 21.19
N PHE A 15 11.33 12.46 20.29
CA PHE A 15 12.65 13.09 20.13
C PHE A 15 12.58 14.41 19.37
N GLY A 16 11.87 14.45 18.24
CA GLY A 16 11.69 15.66 17.46
C GLY A 16 10.82 16.70 18.20
N GLY A 17 9.75 16.24 18.86
CA GLY A 17 8.92 17.12 19.71
C GLY A 17 9.70 17.71 20.87
N SER A 18 10.53 16.92 21.57
CA SER A 18 11.38 17.42 22.66
C SER A 18 12.42 18.43 22.18
N ALA A 19 13.09 18.14 21.05
CA ALA A 19 14.04 19.06 20.42
C ALA A 19 13.40 20.42 20.09
N ILE A 20 12.20 20.40 19.46
CA ILE A 20 11.46 21.62 19.12
C ILE A 20 11.03 22.38 20.38
N SER A 21 10.59 21.66 21.42
CA SER A 21 10.18 22.29 22.68
C SER A 21 11.34 23.01 23.37
N LEU A 22 12.55 22.43 23.35
CA LEU A 22 13.75 23.04 23.91
C LEU A 22 14.19 24.26 23.10
N GLU A 23 14.13 24.18 21.77
CA GLU A 23 14.39 25.30 20.88
C GLU A 23 13.44 26.49 21.16
N GLN A 24 12.14 26.21 21.34
CA GLN A 24 11.15 27.23 21.68
C GLN A 24 11.34 27.83 23.07
N ALA A 25 11.92 27.08 24.01
CA ALA A 25 12.26 27.54 25.35
C ALA A 25 13.57 28.35 25.41
N GLY A 26 14.30 28.44 24.29
CA GLY A 26 15.61 29.10 24.22
C GLY A 26 16.78 28.24 24.69
N GLU A 27 16.55 26.96 24.99
CA GLU A 27 17.58 25.98 25.35
C GLU A 27 17.97 25.14 24.12
N SER A 28 18.44 25.82 23.07
CA SER A 28 18.73 25.17 21.79
C SER A 28 19.72 24.01 21.93
N ILE A 29 19.35 22.87 21.35
CA ILE A 29 20.22 21.68 21.23
C ILE A 29 21.04 21.68 19.94
N TRP A 30 20.95 22.75 19.13
CA TRP A 30 21.60 22.84 17.82
C TRP A 30 23.12 22.71 17.91
N GLY A 31 23.72 23.21 19.00
CA GLY A 31 25.16 23.11 19.27
C GLY A 31 25.99 23.62 18.09
N ASP A 32 26.91 22.77 17.63
CA ASP A 32 27.82 23.06 16.50
C ASP A 32 27.17 22.89 15.11
N GLY A 33 25.87 22.57 15.05
CA GLY A 33 25.13 22.35 13.81
C GLY A 33 25.35 20.98 13.17
N THR A 34 26.04 20.05 13.85
CA THR A 34 26.26 18.68 13.37
C THR A 34 25.07 17.78 13.70
N SER A 35 24.60 16.99 12.74
CA SER A 35 23.45 16.11 12.93
C SER A 35 23.77 14.93 13.87
N GLU A 36 25.04 14.52 13.88
CA GLU A 36 25.57 13.39 14.66
C GLU A 36 25.53 13.69 16.17
N GLY A 37 25.73 14.95 16.56
CA GLY A 37 25.75 15.38 17.96
C GLY A 37 24.37 15.65 18.55
N GLN A 38 23.37 15.99 17.72
CA GLN A 38 22.06 16.48 18.19
C GLN A 38 21.31 15.51 19.11
N LEU A 39 21.36 14.20 18.82
CA LEU A 39 20.72 13.20 19.68
C LEU A 39 21.34 13.17 21.08
N PHE A 40 22.66 13.25 21.15
CA PHE A 40 23.40 13.22 22.42
C PHE A 40 23.23 14.53 23.17
N SER A 41 23.27 15.68 22.47
CA SER A 41 22.94 16.98 23.06
C SER A 41 21.54 17.00 23.67
N LEU A 42 20.54 16.47 22.95
CA LEU A 42 19.19 16.32 23.46
C LEU A 42 19.14 15.43 24.71
N LEU A 43 19.78 14.26 24.68
CA LEU A 43 19.79 13.34 25.82
C LEU A 43 20.43 13.97 27.07
N GLN A 44 21.48 14.78 26.89
CA GLN A 44 22.16 15.47 27.99
C GLN A 44 21.30 16.55 28.68
N THR A 45 20.25 17.06 28.03
CA THR A 45 19.30 18.00 28.65
C THR A 45 18.41 17.35 29.71
N PHE A 46 18.26 16.02 29.68
CA PHE A 46 17.41 15.29 30.62
C PHE A 46 18.20 14.77 31.84
N PRO A 47 17.55 14.63 33.01
CA PRO A 47 18.18 14.03 34.18
C PRO A 47 18.61 12.59 33.87
N GLY A 48 19.90 12.30 34.02
CA GLY A 48 20.49 11.00 33.64
C GLY A 48 21.00 10.92 32.20
N GLY A 49 21.12 12.05 31.49
CA GLY A 49 21.53 12.14 30.09
C GLY A 49 22.83 11.41 29.72
N ALA A 50 23.82 11.38 30.61
CA ALA A 50 25.05 10.63 30.40
C ALA A 50 24.82 9.10 30.32
N VAL A 51 23.94 8.57 31.17
CA VAL A 51 23.60 7.13 31.15
C VAL A 51 22.80 6.79 29.90
N SER A 52 21.81 7.61 29.56
CA SER A 52 21.00 7.40 28.35
C SER A 52 21.82 7.56 27.06
N SER A 53 22.85 8.42 27.05
CA SER A 53 23.79 8.55 25.93
C SER A 53 24.62 7.27 25.73
N VAL A 54 25.10 6.65 26.81
CA VAL A 54 25.81 5.36 26.73
C VAL A 54 24.88 4.26 26.25
N ILE A 55 23.63 4.23 26.73
CA ILE A 55 22.62 3.27 26.26
C ILE A 55 22.33 3.48 24.78
N ALA A 56 22.15 4.73 24.33
CA ALA A 56 21.93 5.06 22.93
C ALA A 56 23.11 4.61 22.05
N MET A 57 24.34 4.78 22.50
CA MET A 57 25.54 4.30 21.80
C MET A 57 25.53 2.77 21.65
N ILE A 58 25.19 2.03 22.71
CA ILE A 58 25.06 0.55 22.66
C ILE A 58 23.93 0.15 21.71
N LEU A 59 22.79 0.86 21.75
CA LEU A 59 21.67 0.61 20.84
C LEU A 59 22.09 0.83 19.38
N LEU A 60 22.77 1.94 19.06
CA LEU A 60 23.28 2.20 17.71
C LEU A 60 24.23 1.08 17.26
N ALA A 61 25.15 0.63 18.11
CA ALA A 61 26.07 -0.45 17.80
C ALA A 61 25.34 -1.78 17.53
N THR A 62 24.38 -2.14 18.39
CA THR A 62 23.61 -3.39 18.22
C THR A 62 22.71 -3.34 16.98
N PHE A 63 22.02 -2.22 16.72
CA PHE A 63 21.24 -2.02 15.50
C PHE A 63 22.10 -2.12 14.24
N PHE A 64 23.29 -1.54 14.26
CA PHE A 64 24.23 -1.65 13.15
C PHE A 64 24.66 -3.10 12.91
N ILE A 65 25.04 -3.83 13.97
CA ILE A 65 25.46 -5.24 13.87
C ILE A 65 24.33 -6.12 13.34
N THR A 66 23.12 -6.01 13.89
CA THR A 66 21.97 -6.82 13.45
C THR A 66 21.54 -6.49 12.01
N SER A 67 21.62 -5.22 11.62
CA SER A 67 21.33 -4.78 10.24
C SER A 67 22.37 -5.32 9.26
N ALA A 68 23.66 -5.24 9.62
CA ALA A 68 24.75 -5.76 8.82
C ALA A 68 24.68 -7.29 8.66
N ASP A 69 24.32 -8.03 9.71
CA ASP A 69 24.13 -9.48 9.66
C ASP A 69 22.99 -9.90 8.71
N SER A 70 21.85 -9.21 8.82
CA SER A 70 20.70 -9.44 7.95
C SER A 70 21.03 -9.15 6.48
N ALA A 71 21.71 -8.03 6.20
CA ALA A 71 22.10 -7.64 4.85
C ALA A 71 23.13 -8.62 4.25
N SER A 72 24.13 -9.00 5.04
CA SER A 72 25.18 -9.95 4.65
C SER A 72 24.61 -11.32 4.30
N THR A 73 23.62 -11.78 5.06
CA THR A 73 22.96 -13.06 4.80
C THR A 73 22.19 -13.02 3.49
N VAL A 74 21.43 -11.95 3.23
CA VAL A 74 20.69 -11.78 1.96
C VAL A 74 21.63 -11.70 0.76
N MET A 75 22.74 -10.96 0.85
CA MET A 75 23.74 -10.93 -0.22
C MET A 75 24.38 -12.31 -0.43
N GLY A 76 24.62 -13.04 0.66
CA GLY A 76 25.14 -14.40 0.63
C GLY A 76 24.20 -15.40 -0.06
N THR A 77 22.88 -15.31 0.18
CA THR A 77 21.89 -16.17 -0.48
C THR A 77 21.76 -15.83 -1.96
N MET A 78 21.74 -14.55 -2.32
CA MET A 78 21.73 -14.09 -3.72
C MET A 78 22.97 -14.55 -4.49
N SER A 79 24.15 -14.56 -3.86
CA SER A 79 25.41 -15.03 -4.45
C SER A 79 25.48 -16.56 -4.61
N GLN A 80 24.56 -17.30 -4.00
CA GLN A 80 24.52 -18.77 -4.00
C GLN A 80 23.23 -19.28 -4.66
N SER A 81 22.78 -18.62 -5.73
CA SER A 81 21.59 -18.99 -6.51
C SER A 81 20.30 -19.10 -5.67
N GLY A 82 20.16 -18.28 -4.63
CA GLY A 82 18.97 -18.25 -3.78
C GLY A 82 18.94 -19.33 -2.70
N ARG A 83 20.09 -19.89 -2.32
CA ARG A 83 20.17 -20.88 -1.21
C ARG A 83 19.58 -20.30 0.07
N LEU A 84 18.65 -21.02 0.72
CA LEU A 84 17.97 -20.61 1.96
C LEU A 84 18.92 -20.30 3.13
N VAL A 85 20.02 -21.06 3.24
CA VAL A 85 21.06 -20.85 4.24
C VAL A 85 22.35 -20.53 3.53
N ALA A 86 22.76 -19.26 3.56
CA ALA A 86 24.02 -18.81 2.98
C ALA A 86 25.20 -19.46 3.71
N ALA A 87 26.22 -19.90 2.97
CA ALA A 87 27.49 -20.31 3.56
C ALA A 87 28.12 -19.17 4.37
N ARG A 88 28.43 -19.44 5.65
CA ARG A 88 29.08 -18.50 6.59
C ARG A 88 30.27 -17.71 6.00
N PRO A 89 31.22 -18.30 5.26
CA PRO A 89 32.33 -17.53 4.69
C PRO A 89 31.89 -16.51 3.64
N VAL A 90 30.85 -16.79 2.86
CA VAL A 90 30.31 -15.86 1.84
C VAL A 90 29.57 -14.71 2.52
N THR A 91 28.77 -15.00 3.55
CA THR A 91 28.13 -13.97 4.38
C THR A 91 29.17 -13.06 5.03
N ALA A 92 30.22 -13.63 5.62
CA ALA A 92 31.30 -12.85 6.25
C ALA A 92 32.07 -11.99 5.22
N MET A 93 32.31 -12.50 4.02
CA MET A 93 32.94 -11.75 2.93
C MET A 93 32.10 -10.52 2.55
N TRP A 94 30.78 -10.66 2.40
CA TRP A 94 29.89 -9.54 2.11
C TRP A 94 29.80 -8.54 3.27
N GLY A 95 29.74 -9.02 4.51
CA GLY A 95 29.79 -8.16 5.69
C GLY A 95 31.07 -7.31 5.73
N LEU A 96 32.23 -7.94 5.55
CA LEU A 96 33.51 -7.25 5.52
C LEU A 96 33.63 -6.28 4.32
N GLY A 97 33.12 -6.69 3.15
CA GLY A 97 33.08 -5.84 1.96
C GLY A 97 32.25 -4.57 2.17
N THR A 98 31.07 -4.70 2.77
CA THR A 98 30.23 -3.52 3.11
C THR A 98 30.86 -2.63 4.18
N ALA A 99 31.52 -3.21 5.19
CA ALA A 99 32.27 -2.44 6.18
C ALA A 99 33.44 -1.68 5.53
N ALA A 100 34.17 -2.30 4.59
CA ALA A 100 35.24 -1.63 3.86
C ALA A 100 34.71 -0.45 3.02
N ILE A 101 33.58 -0.62 2.33
CA ILE A 101 32.93 0.47 1.59
C ILE A 101 32.53 1.60 2.54
N ALA A 102 31.94 1.28 3.70
CA ALA A 102 31.55 2.28 4.70
C ALA A 102 32.77 3.09 5.18
N VAL A 103 33.89 2.43 5.50
CA VAL A 103 35.14 3.11 5.89
C VAL A 103 35.66 4.01 4.77
N VAL A 104 35.69 3.52 3.53
CA VAL A 104 36.15 4.33 2.38
C VAL A 104 35.27 5.56 2.18
N LEU A 105 33.95 5.43 2.31
CA LEU A 105 33.02 6.56 2.15
C LEU A 105 33.16 7.60 3.27
N LEU A 106 33.35 7.14 4.51
CA LEU A 106 33.59 8.02 5.65
C LEU A 106 34.92 8.77 5.49
N LEU A 107 36.00 8.09 5.09
CA LEU A 107 37.31 8.72 4.89
C LEU A 107 37.35 9.63 3.66
N SER A 108 36.65 9.28 2.58
CA SER A 108 36.63 10.05 1.34
C SER A 108 35.85 11.36 1.44
N GLY A 109 34.93 11.49 2.40
CA GLY A 109 34.05 12.64 2.49
C GLY A 109 34.60 13.83 3.29
N GLY A 110 35.70 13.65 4.04
CA GLY A 110 36.30 14.73 4.84
C GLY A 110 35.31 15.34 5.83
N GLU A 111 35.19 16.68 5.82
CA GLU A 111 34.25 17.42 6.67
C GLU A 111 32.77 17.20 6.25
N ASP A 112 32.51 16.89 4.98
CA ASP A 112 31.17 16.67 4.41
C ASP A 112 30.85 15.18 4.20
N SER A 113 31.30 14.33 5.12
CA SER A 113 31.12 12.86 5.04
C SER A 113 29.67 12.43 4.81
N LEU A 114 28.71 13.13 5.43
CA LEU A 114 27.28 12.87 5.26
C LEU A 114 26.78 13.13 3.84
N SER A 115 27.22 14.23 3.22
CA SER A 115 26.83 14.59 1.84
C SER A 115 27.38 13.57 0.85
N ASN A 116 28.64 13.15 1.02
CA ASN A 116 29.26 12.13 0.17
C ASN A 116 28.53 10.78 0.29
N LEU A 117 28.23 10.34 1.52
CA LEU A 117 27.48 9.11 1.76
C LEU A 117 26.10 9.13 1.09
N GLN A 118 25.37 10.24 1.18
CA GLN A 118 24.07 10.40 0.53
C GLN A 118 24.17 10.34 -1.00
N ASN A 119 25.12 11.06 -1.58
CA ASN A 119 25.31 11.09 -3.04
C ASN A 119 25.62 9.71 -3.61
N VAL A 120 26.56 8.98 -3.00
CA VAL A 120 26.90 7.62 -3.44
C VAL A 120 25.71 6.67 -3.27
N THR A 121 24.96 6.79 -2.16
CA THR A 121 23.76 5.96 -1.94
C THR A 121 22.69 6.22 -2.99
N ILE A 122 22.43 7.48 -3.34
CA ILE A 122 21.47 7.85 -4.39
C ILE A 122 21.90 7.27 -5.74
N LEU A 123 23.19 7.40 -6.09
CA LEU A 123 23.72 6.86 -7.34
C LEU A 123 23.62 5.33 -7.40
N ALA A 124 23.94 4.64 -6.29
CA ALA A 124 23.85 3.19 -6.20
C ALA A 124 22.39 2.67 -6.25
N ALA A 125 21.45 3.39 -5.63
CA ALA A 125 20.04 3.00 -5.57
C ALA A 125 19.26 3.34 -6.86
N SER A 126 19.65 4.39 -7.58
CA SER A 126 18.97 4.88 -8.78
C SER A 126 18.63 3.79 -9.82
N PRO A 127 19.57 2.95 -10.30
CA PRO A 127 19.24 1.89 -11.26
C PRO A 127 18.33 0.81 -10.66
N PHE A 128 18.39 0.58 -9.35
CA PHE A 128 17.57 -0.42 -8.66
C PHE A 128 16.09 -0.02 -8.62
N VAL A 129 15.77 1.28 -8.70
CA VAL A 129 14.38 1.77 -8.81
C VAL A 129 13.70 1.20 -10.06
N LEU A 130 14.41 1.12 -11.19
CA LEU A 130 13.88 0.52 -12.42
C LEU A 130 13.56 -0.97 -12.23
N VAL A 131 14.38 -1.68 -11.46
CA VAL A 131 14.14 -3.09 -11.11
C VAL A 131 12.89 -3.22 -10.26
N ILE A 132 12.69 -2.36 -9.25
CA ILE A 132 11.47 -2.36 -8.41
C ILE A 132 10.22 -2.10 -9.27
N ILE A 133 10.26 -1.15 -10.20
CA ILE A 133 9.16 -0.89 -11.13
C ILE A 133 8.86 -2.15 -11.96
N GLY A 134 9.89 -2.81 -12.49
CA GLY A 134 9.73 -4.09 -13.20
C GLY A 134 9.12 -5.19 -12.32
N LEU A 135 9.54 -5.28 -11.05
CA LEU A 135 8.99 -6.21 -10.07
C LEU A 135 7.52 -5.93 -9.77
N MET A 136 7.07 -4.68 -9.77
CA MET A 136 5.64 -4.35 -9.61
C MET A 136 4.81 -4.95 -10.76
N PHE A 137 5.26 -4.80 -12.00
CA PHE A 137 4.58 -5.41 -13.16
C PHE A 137 4.61 -6.94 -13.10
N SER A 138 5.76 -7.51 -12.74
CA SER A 138 5.92 -8.96 -12.58
C SER A 138 4.99 -9.53 -11.50
N LEU A 139 4.86 -8.82 -10.37
CA LEU A 139 3.98 -9.22 -9.28
C LEU A 139 2.50 -9.18 -9.69
N VAL A 140 2.07 -8.11 -10.37
CA VAL A 140 0.69 -7.99 -10.87
C VAL A 140 0.40 -9.11 -11.88
N LYS A 141 1.35 -9.41 -12.77
CA LYS A 141 1.22 -10.49 -13.73
C LYS A 141 1.14 -11.85 -13.02
N GLY A 142 2.06 -12.13 -12.10
CA GLY A 142 2.10 -13.39 -11.35
C GLY A 142 0.82 -13.62 -10.53
N LEU A 143 0.30 -12.57 -9.90
CA LEU A 143 -0.96 -12.67 -9.14
C LEU A 143 -2.19 -12.82 -10.07
N SER A 144 -2.14 -12.25 -11.28
CA SER A 144 -3.20 -12.41 -12.27
C SER A 144 -3.29 -13.82 -12.86
N GLU A 145 -2.19 -14.58 -12.79
CA GLU A 145 -2.06 -15.96 -13.25
C GLU A 145 -2.27 -16.99 -12.11
N ASP A 146 -2.53 -16.53 -10.88
CA ASP A 146 -2.78 -17.40 -9.73
C ASP A 146 -4.08 -18.21 -9.93
N PRO A 147 -4.04 -19.57 -9.84
CA PRO A 147 -5.22 -20.42 -9.97
C PRO A 147 -6.37 -20.01 -9.06
N MET A 148 -6.08 -19.57 -7.83
CA MET A 148 -7.11 -19.14 -6.88
C MET A 148 -7.82 -17.86 -7.37
N TYR A 149 -7.06 -16.94 -7.98
CA TYR A 149 -7.61 -15.71 -8.54
C TYR A 149 -8.43 -15.98 -9.81
N LEU A 150 -7.97 -16.91 -10.65
CA LEU A 150 -8.67 -17.32 -11.87
C LEU A 150 -10.00 -18.00 -11.54
N ASP A 151 -10.01 -18.92 -10.57
CA ASP A 151 -11.22 -19.62 -10.13
C ASP A 151 -12.28 -18.65 -9.58
N ASP A 152 -11.90 -17.72 -8.70
CA ASP A 152 -12.83 -16.68 -8.19
C ASP A 152 -13.36 -15.80 -9.34
N ARG A 153 -12.50 -15.45 -10.30
CA ARG A 153 -12.89 -14.65 -11.47
C ARG A 153 -13.88 -15.40 -12.37
N GLU A 154 -13.71 -16.69 -12.58
CA GLU A 154 -14.64 -17.52 -13.36
C GLU A 154 -15.98 -17.71 -12.66
N GLN A 155 -15.96 -17.99 -11.35
CA GLN A 155 -17.17 -18.10 -10.53
C GLN A 155 -17.98 -16.81 -10.57
N ARG A 156 -17.33 -15.65 -10.41
CA ARG A 156 -17.99 -14.33 -10.52
C ARG A 156 -18.61 -14.12 -11.90
N ARG A 157 -17.89 -14.46 -12.98
CA ARG A 157 -18.44 -14.34 -14.35
C ARG A 157 -19.65 -15.23 -14.55
N PHE A 158 -19.62 -16.46 -14.05
CA PHE A 158 -20.73 -17.40 -14.14
C PHE A 158 -21.96 -16.89 -13.36
N ALA A 159 -21.77 -16.44 -12.13
CA ALA A 159 -22.83 -15.84 -11.31
C ALA A 159 -23.49 -14.64 -11.99
N LEU A 160 -22.70 -13.76 -12.62
CA LEU A 160 -23.21 -12.61 -13.36
C LEU A 160 -24.00 -13.01 -14.62
N ARG A 161 -23.57 -14.06 -15.32
CA ARG A 161 -24.31 -14.61 -16.48
C ARG A 161 -25.69 -15.12 -16.06
N LEU A 162 -25.74 -15.95 -15.00
CA LEU A 162 -27.00 -16.45 -14.45
C LEU A 162 -27.92 -15.31 -13.97
N ALA A 163 -27.37 -14.29 -13.32
CA ALA A 163 -28.16 -13.13 -12.88
C ALA A 163 -28.75 -12.35 -14.06
N ARG A 164 -28.01 -12.21 -15.17
CA ARG A 164 -28.52 -11.58 -16.40
C ARG A 164 -29.62 -12.39 -17.04
N GLU A 165 -29.44 -13.71 -17.16
CA GLU A 165 -30.44 -14.61 -17.73
C GLU A 165 -31.76 -14.57 -16.93
N ARG A 166 -31.68 -14.62 -15.59
CA ARG A 166 -32.86 -14.49 -14.72
C ARG A 166 -33.59 -13.16 -14.90
N ARG A 167 -32.86 -12.04 -15.03
CA ARG A 167 -33.45 -10.71 -15.28
C ARG A 167 -34.18 -10.64 -16.62
N ILE A 168 -33.60 -11.22 -17.67
CA ILE A 168 -34.21 -11.25 -19.00
C ILE A 168 -35.47 -12.12 -19.00
N ALA A 169 -35.42 -13.30 -18.37
CA ALA A 169 -36.57 -14.19 -18.24
C ALA A 169 -37.73 -13.51 -17.48
N ALA A 170 -37.46 -12.88 -16.34
CA ALA A 170 -38.46 -12.14 -15.57
C ALA A 170 -39.07 -10.96 -16.36
N ALA A 171 -38.26 -10.24 -17.14
CA ALA A 171 -38.75 -9.15 -17.99
C ALA A 171 -39.64 -9.66 -19.14
N ALA A 172 -39.33 -10.82 -19.72
CA ALA A 172 -40.14 -11.45 -20.76
C ALA A 172 -41.50 -11.92 -20.22
N GLU A 173 -41.53 -12.53 -19.03
CA GLU A 173 -42.78 -12.91 -18.35
C GLU A 173 -43.65 -11.70 -18.03
N GLY A 174 -43.06 -10.62 -17.51
CA GLY A 174 -43.77 -9.37 -17.25
C GLY A 174 -44.42 -8.76 -18.51
N ARG A 175 -43.75 -8.84 -19.68
CA ARG A 175 -44.33 -8.41 -20.97
C ARG A 175 -45.48 -9.30 -21.42
N LYS A 176 -45.37 -10.62 -21.26
CA LYS A 176 -46.45 -11.57 -21.59
C LYS A 176 -47.69 -11.33 -20.73
N LEU A 177 -47.51 -11.10 -19.43
CA LEU A 177 -48.59 -10.76 -18.50
C LEU A 177 -49.33 -9.48 -18.91
N LYS A 178 -48.59 -8.41 -19.27
CA LYS A 178 -49.18 -7.16 -19.76
C LYS A 178 -49.93 -7.32 -21.09
N SER A 179 -49.37 -8.08 -22.04
CA SER A 179 -50.01 -8.35 -23.34
C SER A 179 -51.29 -9.19 -23.20
N GLY A 180 -51.29 -10.21 -22.34
CA GLY A 180 -52.45 -11.03 -22.05
C GLY A 180 -53.55 -10.32 -21.26
N ALA A 181 -53.19 -9.33 -20.43
CA ALA A 181 -54.15 -8.45 -19.76
C ALA A 181 -54.81 -7.47 -20.74
N GLY A 182 -54.04 -6.92 -21.70
CA GLY A 182 -54.56 -6.05 -22.77
C GLY A 182 -55.59 -6.76 -23.65
N LYS A 183 -55.35 -8.01 -24.06
CA LYS A 183 -56.33 -8.80 -24.84
C LYS A 183 -57.61 -9.12 -24.06
N ARG A 184 -57.53 -9.36 -22.75
CA ARG A 184 -58.71 -9.61 -21.89
C ARG A 184 -59.54 -8.36 -21.62
N GLY A 185 -58.93 -7.17 -21.64
CA GLY A 185 -59.64 -5.89 -21.57
C GLY A 185 -60.35 -5.48 -22.87
N VAL A 186 -59.87 -5.95 -24.03
CA VAL A 186 -60.43 -5.66 -25.35
C VAL A 186 -61.61 -6.60 -25.71
N GLY A 187 -61.64 -7.82 -25.19
CA GLY A 187 -62.69 -8.81 -25.49
C GLY A 187 -64.02 -8.66 -24.72
N LYS A 188 -64.19 -7.62 -23.88
CA LYS A 188 -65.39 -7.43 -23.02
C LYS A 188 -66.08 -6.07 -23.21
N ARG A 189 -66.07 -5.48 -24.41
CA ARG A 189 -66.92 -4.34 -24.76
C ARG A 189 -67.71 -4.62 -26.05
N GLY A 190 -68.98 -5.05 -25.86
CA GLY A 190 -70.11 -5.02 -26.82
C GLY A 190 -69.99 -5.94 -28.03
N ALA A 191 -70.83 -6.95 -28.30
CA ALA A 191 -72.26 -7.18 -28.05
C ALA A 191 -73.20 -6.10 -28.63
N ALA A 192 -74.19 -6.63 -29.36
CA ALA A 192 -75.44 -6.04 -29.88
C ALA A 192 -75.39 -5.38 -31.27
N VAL A 193 -75.97 -6.12 -32.22
CA VAL A 193 -76.60 -5.63 -33.46
C VAL A 193 -77.83 -4.81 -33.08
N ASP A 194 -78.07 -3.69 -33.74
CA ASP A 194 -79.39 -3.06 -33.87
C ASP A 194 -79.48 -2.29 -35.19
N ASP A 195 -80.62 -2.45 -35.88
CA ASP A 195 -80.92 -2.00 -37.24
C ASP A 195 -81.87 -0.80 -37.15
N SER A 196 -81.34 0.37 -36.78
CA SER A 196 -82.09 1.62 -36.87
C SER A 196 -81.11 2.79 -36.87
N GLY A 197 -80.94 3.41 -38.04
CA GLY A 197 -80.02 4.52 -38.27
C GLY A 197 -80.44 5.80 -37.55
N GLU A 198 -80.15 5.90 -36.26
CA GLU A 198 -80.30 7.15 -35.51
C GLU A 198 -79.13 7.40 -34.56
N TYR A 199 -78.57 8.61 -34.64
CA TYR A 199 -77.37 9.04 -33.94
C TYR A 199 -77.71 9.55 -32.54
N ILE A 200 -77.17 8.94 -31.48
CA ILE A 200 -77.25 9.48 -30.11
C ILE A 200 -75.84 9.67 -29.52
N PRO A 201 -75.45 10.89 -29.11
CA PRO A 201 -74.13 11.17 -28.56
C PRO A 201 -74.09 10.78 -27.08
N ARG A 202 -73.12 9.94 -26.69
CA ARG A 202 -72.95 9.60 -25.26
C ARG A 202 -71.93 10.48 -24.56
N ARG A 203 -72.51 11.34 -23.72
CA ARG A 203 -71.91 12.13 -22.64
C ARG A 203 -70.72 11.44 -21.96
N THR A 204 -69.63 12.21 -21.84
CA THR A 204 -68.57 12.02 -20.86
C THR A 204 -69.17 11.99 -19.45
N ARG A 205 -68.84 10.98 -18.65
CA ARG A 205 -69.18 10.94 -17.21
C ARG A 205 -67.90 10.77 -16.39
N GLY A 206 -67.78 11.67 -15.42
CA GLY A 206 -66.60 11.94 -14.60
C GLY A 206 -66.19 10.84 -13.62
N ARG A 207 -65.02 11.12 -13.04
CA ARG A 207 -64.29 10.43 -11.97
C ARG A 207 -65.13 10.03 -10.76
N GLY A 208 -64.65 8.99 -10.08
CA GLY A 208 -64.78 8.71 -8.64
C GLY A 208 -63.57 7.91 -8.22
#